data_AF-A0AAW9IMH5-F1
#
_entry.id   AF-A0AAW9IMH5-F1
#
_cell.length_a   1.000
_cell.length_b   1.000
_cell.length_c   1.000
_cell.angle_alpha   90.00
_cell.angle_beta   90.00
_cell.angle_gamma   90.00
#
_symmetry.space_group_name_H-M   'P 1'
#
loop_
_entity.id
_entity.type
_entity.pdbx_description
1 polymer ?
#
loop_
_entity_poly.entity_id
_entity_poly.type
_entity_poly.pdbx_seq_one_letter_code
_entity_poly.pdbx_strand_id
1 'polypeptide(L)'
;TTSFEKCVNSVSWVLIRFMLVMGPIVLFMNGFTKGDWMEAFLFALSIAVGLTPEMLPMIVSANLAKGAVSMSKKKVIVKDLNAIQNFGGMDVLCTDKTGTLTQDKVVLEYSLDIEGNEDS
;
A
#
# COMPACT_ATOMS: atom_id res chain seq x y z
N THR A 1 -9.57 -8.42 5.69
CA THR A 1 -9.04 -7.07 5.50
C THR A 1 -7.56 -7.15 5.24
N THR A 2 -7.09 -6.50 4.19
CA THR A 2 -5.68 -6.57 3.77
C THR A 2 -4.80 -5.81 4.78
N SER A 3 -3.51 -6.11 4.83
CA SER A 3 -2.51 -5.38 5.65
C SER A 3 -2.57 -3.87 5.40
N PHE A 4 -2.88 -3.51 4.15
CA PHE A 4 -3.05 -2.14 3.70
C PHE A 4 -4.25 -1.43 4.32
N GLU A 5 -5.43 -2.05 4.29
CA GLU A 5 -6.64 -1.49 4.89
C GLU A 5 -6.44 -1.20 6.38
N LYS A 6 -5.72 -2.08 7.10
CA LYS A 6 -5.38 -1.86 8.51
C LYS A 6 -4.46 -0.64 8.70
N CYS A 7 -3.46 -0.48 7.84
CA CYS A 7 -2.55 0.67 7.86
C CYS A 7 -3.30 1.98 7.60
N VAL A 8 -4.10 2.03 6.53
CA VAL A 8 -4.92 3.21 6.18
C VAL A 8 -5.90 3.54 7.31
N ASN A 9 -6.57 2.55 7.87
CA ASN A 9 -7.52 2.76 8.97
C ASN A 9 -6.83 3.34 10.23
N SER A 10 -5.60 2.89 10.52
CA SER A 10 -4.81 3.45 11.63
C SER A 10 -4.46 4.92 11.40
N VAL A 11 -4.03 5.28 10.19
CA VAL A 11 -3.71 6.68 9.83
C VAL A 11 -4.97 7.55 9.88
N SER A 12 -6.09 7.07 9.32
CA SER A 12 -7.38 7.75 9.40
C SER A 12 -7.81 8.03 10.84
N TRP A 13 -7.64 7.05 11.74
CA TRP A 13 -7.96 7.23 13.16
C TRP A 13 -7.09 8.30 13.84
N VAL A 14 -5.81 8.37 13.51
CA VAL A 14 -4.91 9.43 14.03
C VAL A 14 -5.38 10.80 13.54
N LEU A 15 -5.71 10.94 12.26
CA LEU A 15 -6.18 12.20 11.67
C LEU A 15 -7.53 12.63 12.24
N ILE A 16 -8.48 11.71 12.44
CA ILE A 16 -9.76 11.97 13.09
C ILE A 16 -9.56 12.45 14.53
N ARG A 17 -8.65 11.80 15.27
CA ARG A 17 -8.35 12.19 16.66
C ARG A 17 -7.71 13.58 16.73
N PHE A 18 -6.86 13.92 15.77
CA PHE A 18 -6.29 15.26 15.64
C PHE A 18 -7.36 16.32 15.33
N MET A 19 -8.30 16.02 14.42
CA MET A 19 -9.45 16.88 14.11
C MET A 19 -10.36 17.12 15.32
N LEU A 20 -10.67 16.06 16.08
CA LEU A 20 -11.50 16.14 17.29
C LEU A 20 -10.84 16.95 18.40
N VAL A 21 -9.51 17.07 18.43
CA VAL A 21 -8.80 17.89 19.41
C VAL A 21 -8.64 19.33 18.91
N MET A 22 -8.21 19.51 17.65
CA MET A 22 -8.00 20.84 17.07
C MET A 22 -9.29 21.64 16.86
N GLY A 23 -10.39 21.00 16.46
CA GLY A 23 -11.67 21.67 16.23
C GLY A 23 -12.20 22.41 17.46
N PRO A 24 -12.35 21.75 18.61
CA PRO A 24 -12.75 22.40 19.86
C PRO A 24 -11.73 23.45 20.33
N ILE A 25 -10.42 23.16 20.25
CA ILE A 25 -9.39 24.13 20.64
C ILE A 25 -9.55 25.44 19.88
N VAL A 26 -9.70 25.36 18.55
CA VAL A 26 -9.87 26.55 17.70
C VAL A 26 -11.21 27.23 17.95
N LEU A 27 -12.28 26.48 18.16
CA LEU A 27 -13.61 27.03 18.44
C LEU A 27 -13.63 27.78 19.77
N PHE A 28 -13.07 27.21 20.84
CA PHE A 28 -12.98 27.89 22.14
C PHE A 28 -12.00 29.06 22.09
N MET A 29 -10.83 28.92 21.46
CA MET A 29 -9.89 30.04 21.31
C MET A 29 -10.50 31.22 20.54
N ASN A 30 -11.11 30.97 19.38
CA ASN A 30 -11.74 32.04 18.60
C ASN A 30 -12.99 32.59 19.30
N GLY A 31 -13.81 31.73 19.92
CA GLY A 31 -15.00 32.15 20.65
C GLY A 31 -14.68 33.06 21.84
N PHE A 32 -13.66 32.73 22.63
CA PHE A 32 -13.22 33.58 23.75
C PHE A 32 -12.45 34.84 23.32
N THR A 33 -11.70 34.78 22.21
CA THR A 33 -10.88 35.91 21.74
C THR A 33 -11.69 36.95 20.97
N LYS A 34 -12.58 36.51 20.07
CA LYS A 34 -13.35 37.41 19.19
C LYS A 34 -14.78 37.69 19.67
N GLY A 35 -15.34 36.84 20.55
CA GLY A 35 -16.72 36.98 21.03
C GLY A 35 -17.82 36.62 20.02
N ASP A 36 -17.47 36.50 18.73
CA ASP A 36 -18.38 36.05 17.67
C ASP A 36 -18.33 34.52 17.51
N TRP A 37 -19.29 33.86 18.16
CA TRP A 37 -19.44 32.40 18.13
C TRP A 37 -19.81 31.87 16.74
N MET A 38 -20.44 32.68 15.89
CA MET A 38 -20.83 32.27 14.54
C MET A 38 -19.59 32.21 13.63
N GLU A 39 -18.72 33.23 13.69
CA GLU A 39 -17.46 33.24 12.95
C GLU A 39 -16.53 32.11 13.41
N ALA A 40 -16.46 31.87 14.73
CA ALA A 40 -15.68 30.77 15.30
C ALA A 40 -16.18 29.39 14.83
N PHE A 41 -17.50 29.21 14.73
CA PHE A 41 -18.11 27.97 14.22
C PHE A 41 -17.80 27.74 12.74
N LEU A 42 -17.97 28.75 11.89
CA LEU A 42 -17.66 28.67 10.45
C LEU A 42 -16.17 28.37 10.20
N PHE A 43 -15.29 28.93 11.03
CA PHE A 43 -13.86 28.67 10.95
C PHE A 43 -13.50 27.24 11.38
N ALA A 44 -14.09 26.74 12.47
CA ALA A 44 -13.91 25.36 12.91
C ALA A 44 -14.43 24.34 11.87
N LEU A 45 -15.57 24.63 11.23
CA LEU A 45 -16.11 23.81 10.14
C LEU A 45 -15.18 23.77 8.94
N SER A 46 -14.61 24.91 8.54
CA SER A 46 -13.66 25.00 7.42
C SER A 46 -12.41 24.16 7.66
N ILE A 47 -11.88 24.17 8.89
CA ILE A 47 -10.74 23.33 9.29
C ILE A 47 -11.10 21.84 9.25
N ALA A 48 -12.28 21.46 9.76
CA ALA A 48 -12.74 20.08 9.74
C ALA A 48 -12.83 19.54 8.30
N VAL A 49 -13.42 20.31 7.38
CA VAL A 49 -13.49 19.92 5.96
C VAL A 49 -12.09 19.83 5.34
N GLY A 50 -11.21 20.79 5.60
CA GLY A 50 -9.85 20.81 5.04
C GLY A 50 -8.93 19.67 5.54
N LEU A 51 -9.18 19.13 6.73
CA LEU A 51 -8.40 18.04 7.30
C LEU A 51 -8.95 16.65 6.96
N THR A 52 -10.08 16.55 6.27
CA THR A 52 -10.71 15.27 5.93
C THR A 52 -9.73 14.36 5.20
N PRO A 53 -9.45 13.13 5.71
CA PRO A 53 -8.38 12.28 5.19
C PRO A 53 -8.74 11.53 3.90
N GLU A 54 -9.75 11.97 3.14
CA GLU A 54 -10.21 11.28 1.92
C GLU A 54 -9.14 11.21 0.82
N MET A 55 -8.17 12.12 0.83
CA MET A 55 -7.12 12.16 -0.18
C MET A 55 -6.09 11.02 -0.03
N LEU A 56 -5.87 10.50 1.18
CA LEU A 56 -4.82 9.51 1.43
C LEU A 56 -5.11 8.15 0.76
N PRO A 57 -6.32 7.56 0.88
CA PRO A 57 -6.68 6.35 0.13
C PRO A 57 -6.59 6.52 -1.38
N MET A 58 -6.98 7.70 -1.90
CA MET A 58 -6.93 8.02 -3.32
C MET A 58 -5.48 8.05 -3.83
N ILE A 59 -4.59 8.77 -3.15
CA ILE A 59 -3.17 8.91 -3.54
C ILE A 59 -2.49 7.54 -3.58
N VAL A 60 -2.72 6.69 -2.57
CA VAL A 60 -2.10 5.37 -2.53
C VAL A 60 -2.65 4.49 -3.66
N SER A 61 -3.96 4.50 -3.89
CA SER A 61 -4.59 3.73 -4.97
C SER A 61 -4.06 4.16 -6.35
N ALA A 62 -3.89 5.47 -6.58
CA ALA A 62 -3.32 6.00 -7.82
C ALA A 62 -1.87 5.56 -8.03
N ASN A 63 -1.05 5.60 -6.98
CA ASN A 63 0.35 5.14 -7.05
C ASN A 63 0.44 3.63 -7.30
N LEU A 64 -0.40 2.81 -6.64
CA LEU A 64 -0.46 1.37 -6.88
C LEU A 64 -0.93 1.05 -8.30
N ALA A 65 -1.94 1.76 -8.80
CA ALA A 65 -2.41 1.61 -10.19
C ALA A 65 -1.30 1.93 -11.20
N LYS A 66 -0.55 3.01 -10.98
CA LYS A 66 0.63 3.34 -11.80
C LYS A 66 1.70 2.25 -11.72
N GLY A 67 1.93 1.69 -10.53
CA GLY A 67 2.81 0.54 -10.32
C GLY A 67 2.36 -0.70 -11.10
N ALA A 68 1.06 -1.01 -11.08
CA ALA A 68 0.46 -2.12 -11.83
C ALA A 68 0.69 -1.97 -13.33
N VAL A 69 0.51 -0.77 -13.88
CA VAL A 69 0.80 -0.48 -15.29
C VAL A 69 2.29 -0.63 -15.61
N SER A 70 3.18 -0.26 -14.70
CA SER A 70 4.62 -0.47 -14.86
C SER A 70 5.00 -1.96 -14.87
N MET A 71 4.37 -2.76 -14.01
CA MET A 71 4.57 -4.23 -13.95
C MET A 71 4.01 -4.94 -15.18
N SER A 72 2.87 -4.49 -15.72
CA SER A 72 2.29 -5.09 -16.94
C SER A 72 3.19 -4.93 -18.16
N LYS A 73 3.89 -3.80 -18.28
CA LYS A 73 4.92 -3.58 -19.32
C LYS A 73 6.08 -4.59 -19.24
N LYS A 74 6.31 -5.19 -18.07
CA LYS A 74 7.32 -6.23 -17.83
C LYS A 74 6.75 -7.65 -17.91
N LYS A 75 5.60 -7.85 -18.56
CA LYS A 75 4.89 -9.14 -18.69
C LYS A 75 4.39 -9.73 -17.37
N VAL A 76 4.14 -8.89 -16.35
CA VAL A 76 3.55 -9.33 -15.07
C VAL A 76 2.07 -8.92 -15.01
N ILE A 77 1.17 -9.87 -14.75
CA ILE A 77 -0.27 -9.61 -14.66
C ILE A 77 -0.64 -9.39 -13.20
N VAL A 78 -0.99 -8.15 -12.85
CA VAL A 78 -1.50 -7.79 -11.52
C VAL A 78 -3.02 -7.91 -11.52
N LYS A 79 -3.56 -8.85 -10.73
CA LYS A 79 -5.02 -9.06 -10.59
C LYS A 79 -5.66 -8.17 -9.52
N ASP A 80 -4.89 -7.74 -8.52
CA ASP A 80 -5.35 -6.90 -7.40
C ASP A 80 -4.23 -5.93 -6.97
N LEU A 81 -4.56 -4.66 -6.71
CA LEU A 81 -3.56 -3.66 -6.29
C LEU A 81 -2.93 -3.97 -4.92
N ASN A 82 -3.67 -4.62 -4.01
CA ASN A 82 -3.16 -5.08 -2.73
C ASN A 82 -2.05 -6.14 -2.92
N ALA A 83 -2.08 -6.91 -4.00
CA ALA A 83 -1.03 -7.89 -4.29
C ALA A 83 0.33 -7.22 -4.50
N ILE A 84 0.37 -6.01 -5.07
CA ILE A 84 1.61 -5.25 -5.25
C ILE A 84 2.24 -4.90 -3.90
N GLN A 85 1.43 -4.44 -2.93
CA GLN A 85 1.96 -4.13 -1.60
C GLN A 85 2.42 -5.38 -0.85
N ASN A 86 1.61 -6.44 -0.88
CA ASN A 86 1.97 -7.71 -0.25
C ASN A 86 3.27 -8.26 -0.84
N PHE A 87 3.47 -8.13 -2.15
CA PHE A 87 4.70 -8.53 -2.81
C PHE A 87 5.90 -7.65 -2.42
N GLY A 88 5.70 -6.34 -2.24
CA GLY A 88 6.75 -5.41 -1.82
C GLY A 88 7.17 -5.53 -0.35
N GLY A 89 6.28 -6.01 0.53
CA GLY A 89 6.55 -6.23 1.96
C GLY A 89 6.72 -7.70 2.34
N MET A 90 7.01 -8.57 1.37
CA MET A 90 7.14 -10.01 1.59
C MET A 90 8.53 -10.35 2.13
N ASP A 91 8.58 -11.01 3.29
CA ASP A 91 9.84 -11.51 3.88
C ASP A 91 10.18 -12.95 3.48
N VAL A 92 9.17 -13.74 3.09
CA VAL A 92 9.32 -15.16 2.75
C VAL A 92 8.64 -15.45 1.41
N LEU A 93 9.43 -15.91 0.43
CA LEU A 93 8.95 -16.39 -0.86
C LEU A 93 9.02 -17.92 -0.89
N CYS A 94 7.87 -18.58 -0.81
CA CYS A 94 7.77 -20.00 -1.11
C CYS A 94 7.56 -20.17 -2.61
N THR A 95 8.52 -20.80 -3.30
CA THR A 95 8.42 -21.13 -4.73
C THR A 95 8.22 -22.63 -4.89
N ASP A 96 7.41 -23.02 -5.87
CA ASP A 96 7.33 -24.42 -6.29
C ASP A 96 8.58 -24.81 -7.08
N LYS A 97 8.93 -26.11 -7.11
CA LYS A 97 10.13 -26.60 -7.80
C LYS A 97 9.83 -26.89 -9.26
N THR A 98 8.93 -27.83 -9.52
CA THR A 98 8.68 -28.34 -10.87
C THR A 98 7.84 -27.36 -11.67
N GLY A 99 8.30 -26.96 -12.86
CA GLY A 99 7.58 -26.01 -13.70
C GLY A 99 7.66 -24.53 -13.27
N THR A 100 8.29 -24.24 -12.13
CA THR A 100 8.60 -22.86 -11.67
C THR A 100 10.11 -22.62 -11.60
N LEU A 101 10.85 -23.42 -10.83
CA LEU A 101 12.32 -23.37 -10.81
C LEU A 101 12.94 -24.24 -11.90
N THR A 102 12.36 -25.42 -12.14
CA THR A 102 12.79 -26.31 -13.21
C THR A 102 11.91 -26.15 -14.44
N GLN A 103 12.46 -26.43 -15.62
CA GLN A 103 11.72 -26.34 -16.88
C GLN A 103 10.71 -27.49 -17.07
N ASP A 104 10.52 -28.35 -16.06
CA ASP A 104 9.73 -29.59 -16.12
C ASP A 104 10.08 -30.46 -17.34
N LYS A 105 11.37 -30.44 -17.70
CA LYS A 105 11.94 -31.20 -18.80
C LYS A 105 13.14 -31.96 -18.27
N VAL A 106 13.16 -33.25 -18.56
CA VAL A 106 14.33 -34.10 -18.31
C VAL A 106 15.33 -33.82 -19.43
N VAL A 107 16.49 -33.28 -19.07
CA VAL A 107 17.61 -33.03 -19.98
C VAL A 107 18.80 -33.83 -19.46
N LEU A 108 19.50 -34.53 -20.34
CA LEU A 108 20.75 -35.18 -20.00
C LEU A 108 21.80 -34.09 -19.79
N GLU A 109 22.26 -33.94 -18.56
CA GLU A 109 23.24 -32.90 -18.20
C GLU A 109 24.68 -33.40 -18.40
N TYR A 110 24.93 -34.69 -18.10
CA TYR A 110 26.22 -35.35 -18.28
C TYR A 110 26.02 -36.83 -18.64
N SER A 111 26.81 -37.31 -19.59
CA SER A 111 27.04 -38.73 -19.86
C SER A 111 28.46 -39.08 -19.42
N LEU A 112 28.61 -40.16 -18.66
CA LEU A 112 29.91 -40.71 -18.27
C LEU A 112 30.13 -42.02 -19.02
N ASP A 113 31.32 -42.16 -19.60
CA ASP A 113 31.78 -43.43 -20.13
C ASP A 113 32.12 -44.42 -18.99
N ILE A 114 32.54 -45.62 -19.38
CA ILE A 114 32.91 -46.71 -18.44
C ILE A 114 34.18 -46.41 -17.64
N GLU A 115 34.98 -45.44 -18.10
CA GLU A 115 36.23 -44.98 -17.48
C GLU A 115 36.01 -43.75 -16.58
N GLY A 116 34.79 -43.19 -16.58
CA GLY A 116 34.43 -42.00 -15.81
C GLY A 116 34.77 -40.68 -16.50
N ASN A 117 35.05 -40.68 -17.81
CA ASN A 117 35.22 -39.46 -18.60
C ASN A 117 33.85 -38.95 -19.09
N GLU A 118 33.71 -37.63 -19.21
CA GLU A 118 32.53 -37.02 -19.82
C GLU A 118 32.50 -37.39 -21.31
N ASP A 119 31.53 -38.22 -21.71
CA ASP A 119 31.31 -38.59 -23.12
C ASP A 119 30.32 -37.59 -23.72
N SER A 120 30.76 -36.91 -24.79
CA SER A 120 30.09 -35.73 -25.38
C SER A 120 28.79 -36.07 -26.10
#